data_AF-A0A1E3NPX9-F1
#
_entry.id   AF-A0A1E3NPX9-F1
#
_cell.length_a   1.000
_cell.length_b   1.000
_cell.length_c   1.000
_cell.angle_alpha   90.00
_cell.angle_beta   90.00
_cell.angle_gamma   90.00
#
_symmetry.space_group_name_H-M   'P 1'
#
loop_
_entity.id
_entity.type
_entity.pdbx_description
1 polymer ?
#
loop_
_entity_poly.entity_id
_entity_poly.type
_entity_poly.pdbx_seq_one_letter_code
_entity_poly.pdbx_strand_id
1 'polypeptide(L)'
;LSRKVNKALSVLFISLLLIIMIPLYILIRIFVHILFFVLSILVKIQSHGYKSIRNNDPVNISRRFIMRFDERIGNKSKNLLAADADASNVIDESHLVEIERPDFLECAYSHALYIVKKDIRWLLVYIESDQNREAVDFTHDVLINKKFLKFIKDRKILVWGGDISESEAFQTCNQFNITKIPFLGLFCLTVNQIPTSSGMQQSAPVLSLVAKIQGYKSLNATLNKLDRAYKKYNHTVNQLKLNSSSLHGAVRNLQGEAYANSLRRSQHQRQERQQNQEALRIQWLKWRKSTLVPECNERGEYSRIAIKLPDSSRVQIKVKKTCSLEEIYALVECTFLQQVEIDDSVVYEQPANYRHEYKFDIYSLVPRQMLPRDTTSVISENPLVYPNGNLIVEPRS
;
A
#
# COMPACT_ATOMS: atom_id res chain seq x y z
N LEU A 1 -14.07 91.15 -12.10
CA LEU A 1 -14.43 90.33 -13.29
C LEU A 1 -13.43 89.20 -13.60
N SER A 2 -12.11 89.41 -13.49
CA SER A 2 -11.04 88.46 -13.89
C SER A 2 -11.19 87.00 -13.37
N ARG A 3 -11.52 86.78 -12.08
CA ARG A 3 -11.62 85.41 -11.53
C ARG A 3 -12.77 84.56 -12.08
N LYS A 4 -13.89 85.16 -12.50
CA LYS A 4 -15.04 84.42 -13.07
C LYS A 4 -14.76 84.01 -14.53
N VAL A 5 -14.06 84.85 -15.28
CA VAL A 5 -13.67 84.59 -16.68
C VAL A 5 -12.63 83.46 -16.75
N ASN A 6 -11.65 83.44 -15.86
CA ASN A 6 -10.66 82.35 -15.82
C ASN A 6 -11.27 81.01 -15.42
N LYS A 7 -12.27 80.99 -14.51
CA LYS A 7 -13.02 79.78 -14.20
C LYS A 7 -13.84 79.29 -15.40
N ALA A 8 -14.52 80.19 -16.11
CA ALA A 8 -15.28 79.83 -17.31
C ALA A 8 -14.38 79.26 -18.42
N LEU A 9 -13.22 79.87 -18.67
CA LEU A 9 -12.22 79.37 -19.62
C LEU A 9 -11.66 78.00 -19.21
N SER A 10 -11.40 77.77 -17.93
CA SER A 10 -10.92 76.47 -17.45
C SER A 10 -11.97 75.36 -17.62
N VAL A 11 -13.25 75.68 -17.39
CA VAL A 11 -14.36 74.72 -17.57
C VAL A 11 -14.57 74.41 -19.05
N LEU A 12 -14.45 75.40 -19.94
CA LEU A 12 -14.51 75.21 -21.39
C LEU A 12 -13.32 74.38 -21.92
N PHE A 13 -12.13 74.57 -21.37
CA PHE A 13 -10.96 73.78 -21.76
C PHE A 13 -11.08 72.32 -21.30
N ILE A 14 -11.56 72.11 -20.06
CA ILE A 14 -11.78 70.76 -19.52
C ILE A 14 -12.92 70.05 -20.29
N SER A 15 -13.99 70.75 -20.66
CA SER A 15 -15.07 70.15 -21.46
C SER A 15 -14.60 69.78 -22.87
N LEU A 16 -13.77 70.63 -23.51
CA LEU A 16 -13.15 70.33 -24.80
C LEU A 16 -12.22 69.11 -24.72
N LEU A 17 -11.41 69.01 -23.67
CA LEU A 17 -10.52 67.88 -23.44
C LEU A 17 -11.31 66.57 -23.25
N LEU A 18 -12.41 66.61 -22.51
CA LEU A 18 -13.30 65.47 -22.29
C LEU A 18 -13.97 65.00 -23.60
N ILE A 19 -14.39 65.93 -24.45
CA ILE A 19 -15.00 65.62 -25.76
C ILE A 19 -14.02 64.87 -26.67
N ILE A 20 -12.72 65.12 -26.57
CA ILE A 20 -11.70 64.46 -27.40
C ILE A 20 -11.23 63.14 -26.77
N MET A 21 -11.07 63.09 -25.44
CA MET A 21 -10.51 61.92 -24.77
C MET A 21 -11.49 60.74 -24.64
N ILE A 22 -12.79 61.03 -24.47
CA ILE A 22 -13.81 59.98 -24.38
C ILE A 22 -13.89 59.11 -25.66
N PRO A 23 -14.02 59.67 -26.88
CA PRO A 23 -14.11 58.84 -28.09
C PRO A 23 -12.80 58.09 -28.36
N LEU A 24 -11.64 58.67 -28.03
CA LEU A 24 -10.34 57.99 -28.15
C LEU A 24 -10.26 56.77 -27.22
N TYR A 25 -10.71 56.90 -25.97
CA TYR A 25 -10.73 55.80 -25.01
C TYR A 25 -11.67 54.67 -25.45
N ILE A 26 -12.85 55.01 -25.99
CA ILE A 26 -13.80 54.04 -26.53
C ILE A 26 -13.18 53.27 -27.71
N LEU A 27 -12.49 53.98 -28.61
CA LEU A 27 -11.84 53.37 -29.77
C LEU A 27 -10.75 52.36 -29.37
N ILE A 28 -9.91 52.72 -28.40
CA ILE A 28 -8.87 51.82 -27.86
C ILE A 28 -9.50 50.57 -27.22
N ARG A 29 -10.58 50.74 -26.45
CA ARG A 29 -11.25 49.61 -25.80
C ARG A 29 -11.88 48.63 -26.81
N ILE A 30 -12.44 49.15 -27.90
CA ILE A 30 -12.96 48.32 -29.00
C ILE A 30 -11.82 47.56 -29.67
N PHE A 31 -10.69 48.22 -29.94
CA PHE A 31 -9.52 47.58 -30.54
C PHE A 31 -8.97 46.43 -29.69
N VAL A 32 -8.88 46.61 -28.37
CA VAL A 32 -8.44 45.55 -27.44
C VAL A 32 -9.40 44.36 -27.44
N HIS A 33 -10.72 44.59 -27.49
CA HIS A 33 -11.69 43.51 -27.58
C HIS A 33 -11.62 42.74 -28.90
N ILE A 34 -11.41 43.44 -30.02
CA ILE A 34 -11.20 42.81 -31.34
C ILE A 34 -9.93 41.95 -31.32
N LEU A 35 -8.84 42.45 -30.75
CA LEU A 35 -7.59 41.72 -30.61
C LEU A 35 -7.77 40.43 -29.81
N PHE A 36 -8.49 40.49 -28.68
CA PHE A 36 -8.76 39.33 -27.84
C PHE A 36 -9.65 38.28 -28.54
N PHE A 37 -10.61 38.74 -29.34
CA PHE A 37 -11.49 37.88 -30.13
C PHE A 37 -10.72 37.15 -31.24
N VAL A 38 -9.86 37.87 -31.98
CA VAL A 38 -9.00 37.29 -33.02
C VAL A 38 -8.02 36.28 -32.41
N LEU A 39 -7.42 36.59 -31.26
CA LEU A 39 -6.53 35.66 -30.56
C LEU A 39 -7.26 34.39 -30.12
N SER A 40 -8.50 34.52 -29.64
CA SER A 40 -9.33 33.37 -29.24
C SER A 40 -9.68 32.47 -30.43
N ILE A 41 -9.94 33.06 -31.61
CA ILE A 41 -10.17 32.30 -32.84
C ILE A 41 -8.89 31.59 -33.29
N LEU A 42 -7.73 32.25 -33.23
CA LEU A 42 -6.45 31.65 -33.62
C LEU A 42 -6.10 30.43 -32.75
N VAL A 43 -6.29 30.53 -31.44
CA VAL A 43 -6.07 29.42 -30.49
C VAL A 43 -7.03 28.26 -30.78
N LYS A 44 -8.28 28.55 -31.16
CA LYS A 44 -9.30 27.53 -31.46
C LYS A 44 -9.08 26.83 -32.81
N ILE A 45 -8.46 27.51 -33.78
CA ILE A 45 -8.05 26.92 -35.06
C ILE A 45 -6.82 26.03 -34.88
N GLN A 46 -5.87 26.39 -34.00
CA GLN A 46 -4.73 25.54 -33.66
C GLN A 46 -5.13 24.23 -32.95
N SER A 47 -6.24 24.20 -32.21
CA SER A 47 -6.68 22.99 -31.49
C SER A 47 -7.37 21.94 -32.36
N HIS A 48 -7.66 22.23 -33.63
CA HIS A 48 -8.34 21.31 -34.57
C HIS A 48 -7.43 20.65 -35.61
N GLY A 49 -6.11 20.89 -35.56
CA GLY A 49 -5.13 20.19 -36.40
C GLY A 49 -4.63 18.90 -35.75
N TYR A 50 -5.07 17.74 -36.27
CA TYR A 50 -4.53 16.39 -36.06
C TYR A 50 -4.82 15.67 -34.73
N LYS A 51 -6.07 15.22 -34.56
CA LYS A 51 -6.34 13.96 -33.82
C LYS A 51 -6.30 12.79 -34.81
N SER A 52 -5.10 12.35 -35.17
CA SER A 52 -4.93 10.97 -35.64
C SER A 52 -5.06 10.05 -34.43
N ILE A 53 -5.91 9.04 -34.53
CA ILE A 53 -6.06 7.95 -33.57
C ILE A 53 -4.80 7.08 -33.68
N ARG A 54 -3.67 7.60 -33.22
CA ARG A 54 -2.49 6.81 -32.89
C ARG A 54 -2.73 6.34 -31.47
N ASN A 55 -2.79 5.03 -31.26
CA ASN A 55 -2.86 4.49 -29.91
C ASN A 55 -1.56 4.92 -29.20
N ASN A 56 -1.66 5.97 -28.38
CA ASN A 56 -0.53 6.71 -27.79
C ASN A 56 -0.05 6.06 -26.49
N ASP A 57 -0.25 4.75 -26.35
CA ASP A 57 0.28 4.01 -25.22
C ASP A 57 1.82 4.06 -25.26
N PRO A 58 2.48 4.56 -24.21
CA PRO A 58 3.93 4.74 -24.21
C PRO A 58 4.70 3.42 -24.29
N VAL A 59 4.10 2.33 -23.81
CA VAL A 59 4.65 0.98 -23.96
C VAL A 59 4.65 0.54 -25.43
N ASN A 60 3.59 0.84 -26.19
CA ASN A 60 3.54 0.54 -27.62
C ASN A 60 4.54 1.41 -28.42
N ILE A 61 4.76 2.66 -27.99
CA ILE A 61 5.76 3.54 -28.58
C ILE A 61 7.17 2.98 -28.38
N SER A 62 7.53 2.61 -27.15
CA SER A 62 8.84 2.01 -26.85
C SER A 62 9.04 0.67 -27.54
N ARG A 63 8.03 -0.21 -27.59
CA ARG A 63 8.10 -1.47 -28.34
C ARG A 63 8.32 -1.26 -29.83
N ARG A 64 7.66 -0.28 -30.44
CA ARG A 64 7.86 0.09 -31.85
C ARG A 64 9.28 0.59 -32.09
N PHE A 65 9.84 1.39 -31.19
CA PHE A 65 11.23 1.80 -31.26
C PHE A 65 12.18 0.60 -31.24
N ILE A 66 11.98 -0.33 -30.30
CA ILE A 66 12.81 -1.54 -30.17
C ILE A 66 12.72 -2.40 -31.43
N MET A 67 11.52 -2.60 -31.98
CA MET A 67 11.32 -3.35 -33.21
C MET A 67 12.08 -2.73 -34.40
N ARG A 68 12.00 -1.41 -34.58
CA ARG A 68 12.74 -0.71 -35.64
C ARG A 68 14.25 -0.77 -35.43
N PHE A 69 14.68 -0.69 -34.18
CA PHE A 69 16.08 -0.84 -33.82
C PHE A 69 16.57 -2.24 -34.17
N ASP A 70 15.83 -3.29 -33.82
CA ASP A 70 16.13 -4.68 -34.16
C ASP A 70 16.18 -4.90 -35.68
N GLU A 71 15.19 -4.38 -36.42
CA GLU A 71 15.17 -4.42 -37.89
C GLU A 71 16.43 -3.78 -38.50
N ARG A 72 16.86 -2.63 -37.96
CA ARG A 72 18.05 -1.91 -38.45
C ARG A 72 19.35 -2.70 -38.24
N ILE A 73 19.43 -3.43 -37.14
CA ILE A 73 20.60 -4.26 -36.83
C ILE A 73 20.63 -5.53 -37.69
N GLY A 74 19.49 -5.91 -38.28
CA GLY A 74 19.33 -7.15 -39.03
C GLY A 74 18.75 -8.28 -38.18
N ASN A 75 18.28 -7.99 -36.96
CA ASN A 75 17.52 -8.94 -36.15
C ASN A 75 16.10 -9.03 -36.73
N LYS A 76 15.76 -10.14 -37.36
CA LYS A 76 14.37 -10.39 -37.81
C LYS A 76 13.51 -10.68 -36.58
N SER A 77 12.44 -9.89 -36.40
CA SER A 77 11.44 -10.14 -35.36
C SER A 77 10.83 -11.54 -35.54
N LYS A 78 10.96 -12.40 -34.53
CA LYS A 78 10.35 -13.75 -34.49
C LYS A 78 8.83 -13.74 -34.77
N ASN A 79 8.16 -12.60 -34.60
CA ASN A 79 6.72 -12.47 -34.82
C ASN A 79 6.28 -12.58 -36.29
N LEU A 80 7.18 -12.41 -37.27
CA LEU A 80 6.86 -12.60 -38.69
C LEU A 80 6.97 -14.06 -39.14
N LEU A 81 7.69 -14.92 -38.40
CA LEU A 81 7.87 -16.34 -38.74
C LEU A 81 6.73 -17.24 -38.24
N ALA A 82 5.81 -16.72 -37.41
CA ALA A 82 4.67 -17.47 -36.89
C ALA A 82 3.39 -17.34 -37.73
N ALA A 83 3.35 -16.44 -38.71
CA ALA A 83 2.17 -16.17 -39.53
C ALA A 83 2.15 -16.95 -40.86
N ASP A 84 3.31 -17.36 -41.38
CA ASP A 84 3.45 -18.15 -42.61
C ASP A 84 3.90 -19.58 -42.27
N ALA A 85 3.02 -20.35 -41.63
CA ALA A 85 3.28 -21.75 -41.29
C ALA A 85 3.02 -22.74 -42.46
N ASP A 86 2.79 -22.25 -43.69
CA ASP A 86 2.42 -23.10 -44.84
C ASP A 86 3.40 -23.02 -46.04
N ALA A 87 4.54 -22.35 -45.92
CA ALA A 87 5.59 -22.40 -46.94
C ALA A 87 6.77 -23.23 -46.44
N SER A 88 6.66 -24.55 -46.61
CA SER A 88 7.78 -25.48 -46.58
C SER A 88 8.86 -25.03 -47.58
N ASN A 89 9.93 -24.41 -47.07
CA ASN A 89 11.20 -24.33 -47.77
C ASN A 89 12.34 -24.39 -46.76
N VAL A 90 13.24 -25.32 -47.03
CA VAL A 90 14.54 -25.54 -46.38
C VAL A 90 15.28 -24.20 -46.27
N ILE A 91 15.44 -23.68 -45.05
CA ILE A 91 16.32 -22.56 -44.78
C ILE A 91 17.37 -23.06 -43.78
N ASP A 92 18.62 -23.05 -44.24
CA ASP A 92 19.84 -23.28 -43.47
C ASP A 92 19.74 -22.77 -42.03
N GLU A 93 19.78 -23.68 -41.05
CA GLU A 93 19.77 -23.39 -39.61
C GLU A 93 21.06 -22.68 -39.12
N SER A 94 21.99 -22.34 -40.02
CA SER A 94 23.35 -21.90 -39.69
C SER A 94 23.53 -20.39 -39.50
N HIS A 95 22.52 -19.54 -39.73
CA HIS A 95 22.67 -18.07 -39.62
C HIS A 95 21.47 -17.29 -39.03
N LEU A 96 20.99 -17.69 -37.85
CA LEU A 96 20.18 -16.79 -36.99
C LEU A 96 20.94 -16.44 -35.70
N VAL A 97 22.19 -15.99 -35.84
CA VAL A 97 22.91 -15.38 -34.72
C VAL A 97 22.27 -14.01 -34.47
N GLU A 98 21.36 -13.95 -33.51
CA GLU A 98 20.77 -12.71 -33.02
C GLU A 98 21.91 -11.78 -32.57
N ILE A 99 21.99 -10.59 -33.18
CA ILE A 99 23.01 -9.62 -32.86
C ILE A 99 22.65 -9.02 -31.51
N GLU A 100 23.56 -9.15 -30.55
CA GLU A 100 23.37 -8.59 -29.21
C GLU A 100 23.15 -7.08 -29.28
N ARG A 101 22.16 -6.60 -28.53
CA ARG A 101 21.83 -5.19 -28.40
C ARG A 101 21.68 -4.77 -26.93
N PRO A 102 21.65 -3.46 -26.63
CA PRO A 102 21.27 -2.99 -25.31
C PRO A 102 19.85 -3.45 -24.93
N ASP A 103 19.66 -3.75 -23.64
CA ASP A 103 18.36 -4.09 -23.09
C ASP A 103 17.55 -2.81 -22.84
N PHE A 104 16.74 -2.43 -23.83
CA PHE A 104 15.91 -1.24 -23.80
C PHE A 104 14.67 -1.46 -22.93
N LEU A 105 14.36 -0.48 -22.09
CA LEU A 105 13.14 -0.47 -21.29
C LEU A 105 11.89 -0.27 -22.17
N GLU A 106 10.95 -1.21 -22.13
CA GLU A 106 9.61 -1.10 -22.72
C GLU A 106 8.68 -0.20 -21.90
N CYS A 107 9.05 1.07 -21.71
CA CYS A 107 8.24 2.02 -20.97
C CYS A 107 8.39 3.47 -21.46
N ALA A 108 7.52 4.35 -20.95
CA ALA A 108 7.69 5.80 -21.10
C ALA A 108 9.02 6.28 -20.51
N TYR A 109 9.61 7.35 -21.06
CA TYR A 109 10.76 8.02 -20.46
C TYR A 109 10.48 8.44 -19.01
N SER A 110 9.30 9.02 -18.74
CA SER A 110 8.89 9.40 -17.38
C SER A 110 8.92 8.21 -16.39
N HIS A 111 8.51 7.03 -16.85
CA HIS A 111 8.56 5.81 -16.06
C HIS A 111 9.99 5.31 -15.86
N ALA A 112 10.85 5.40 -16.88
CA ALA A 112 12.26 5.08 -16.76
C ALA A 112 12.95 5.96 -15.69
N LEU A 113 12.66 7.27 -15.66
CA LEU A 113 13.16 8.17 -14.60
C LEU A 113 12.67 7.78 -13.21
N TYR A 114 11.41 7.34 -13.10
CA TYR A 114 10.84 6.88 -11.84
C TYR A 114 11.56 5.64 -11.31
N ILE A 115 11.80 4.62 -12.15
CA ILE A 115 12.55 3.41 -11.79
C ILE A 115 13.94 3.78 -11.29
N VAL A 116 14.60 4.70 -11.96
CA VAL A 116 15.96 5.16 -11.64
C VAL A 116 16.00 5.89 -10.30
N LYS A 117 14.99 6.72 -10.01
CA LYS A 117 14.86 7.41 -8.73
C LYS A 117 14.55 6.44 -7.58
N LYS A 118 13.68 5.47 -7.82
CA LYS A 118 13.26 4.45 -6.83
C LYS A 118 14.40 3.49 -6.47
N ASP A 119 15.06 2.95 -7.48
CA ASP A 119 16.10 1.93 -7.30
C ASP A 119 17.52 2.53 -7.19
N ILE A 120 17.64 3.85 -7.31
CA ILE A 120 18.91 4.60 -7.28
C ILE A 120 19.89 4.02 -8.32
N ARG A 121 19.42 3.79 -9.55
CA ARG A 121 20.21 3.19 -10.63
C ARG A 121 20.79 4.24 -11.58
N TRP A 122 21.53 3.77 -12.58
CA TRP A 122 22.01 4.59 -13.69
C TRP A 122 21.05 4.41 -14.88
N LEU A 123 20.82 5.49 -15.63
CA LEU A 123 20.02 5.45 -16.86
C LEU A 123 20.83 6.00 -18.02
N LEU A 124 20.82 5.27 -19.12
CA LEU A 124 21.38 5.68 -20.40
C LEU A 124 20.22 5.93 -21.35
N VAL A 125 20.06 7.18 -21.76
CA VAL A 125 19.02 7.62 -22.69
C VAL A 125 19.66 7.74 -24.07
N TYR A 126 19.14 6.97 -25.01
CA TYR A 126 19.52 7.02 -26.41
C TYR A 126 18.38 7.64 -27.22
N ILE A 127 18.69 8.70 -27.98
CA ILE A 127 17.71 9.33 -28.87
C ILE A 127 18.30 9.42 -30.28
N GLU A 128 17.50 9.04 -31.26
CA GLU A 128 17.90 9.02 -32.66
C GLU A 128 16.76 9.47 -33.59
N SER A 129 17.05 9.44 -34.89
CA SER A 129 16.05 9.60 -35.94
C SER A 129 16.36 8.64 -37.07
N ASP A 130 15.34 8.00 -37.61
CA ASP A 130 15.47 7.07 -38.74
C ASP A 130 16.02 7.74 -40.02
N GLN A 131 15.92 9.07 -40.14
CA GLN A 131 16.40 9.80 -41.31
C GLN A 131 17.90 10.16 -41.24
N ASN A 132 18.54 9.98 -40.07
CA ASN A 132 19.91 10.42 -39.88
C ASN A 132 20.91 9.28 -40.11
N ARG A 133 21.74 9.41 -41.14
CA ARG A 133 22.82 8.45 -41.44
C ARG A 133 23.81 8.30 -40.28
N GLU A 134 24.13 9.38 -39.56
CA GLU A 134 25.05 9.30 -38.42
C GLU A 134 24.54 8.38 -37.30
N ALA A 135 23.21 8.22 -37.18
CA ALA A 135 22.62 7.32 -36.18
C ALA A 135 22.84 5.85 -36.54
N VAL A 136 22.84 5.52 -37.84
CA VAL A 136 23.12 4.15 -38.34
C VAL A 136 24.56 3.78 -38.03
N ASP A 137 25.51 4.64 -38.42
CA ASP A 137 26.94 4.42 -38.17
C ASP A 137 27.25 4.30 -36.67
N PHE A 138 26.64 5.17 -35.86
CA PHE A 138 26.81 5.11 -34.40
C PHE A 138 26.25 3.83 -33.78
N THR A 139 25.13 3.32 -34.31
CA THR A 139 24.52 2.07 -33.82
C THR A 139 25.45 0.88 -34.06
N HIS A 140 25.99 0.76 -35.28
CA HIS A 140 26.92 -0.31 -35.66
C HIS A 140 28.27 -0.21 -34.95
N ASP A 141 28.87 0.98 -34.90
CA ASP A 141 30.21 1.15 -34.36
C ASP A 141 30.26 1.15 -32.82
N VAL A 142 29.19 1.64 -32.17
CA VAL A 142 29.18 1.91 -30.74
C VAL A 142 28.17 1.06 -29.98
N LEU A 143 26.88 1.12 -30.32
CA LEU A 143 25.81 0.51 -29.50
C LEU A 143 25.85 -1.03 -29.50
N ILE A 144 26.16 -1.64 -30.64
CA ILE A 144 26.28 -3.10 -30.80
C ILE A 144 27.64 -3.63 -30.34
N ASN A 145 28.62 -2.74 -30.17
CA ASN A 145 29.97 -3.17 -29.85
C ASN A 145 30.02 -3.92 -28.51
N LYS A 146 30.61 -5.13 -28.50
CA LYS A 146 30.75 -5.98 -27.30
C LYS A 146 31.35 -5.24 -26.10
N LYS A 147 32.30 -4.31 -26.31
CA LYS A 147 32.90 -3.52 -25.21
C LYS A 147 31.87 -2.59 -24.56
N PHE A 148 30.99 -2.01 -25.35
CA PHE A 148 29.93 -1.12 -24.89
C PHE A 148 28.82 -1.90 -24.18
N LEU A 149 28.38 -3.02 -24.76
CA LEU A 149 27.40 -3.91 -24.13
C LEU A 149 27.89 -4.46 -22.79
N LYS A 150 29.16 -4.89 -22.73
CA LYS A 150 29.80 -5.30 -21.48
C LYS A 150 29.82 -4.18 -20.44
N PHE A 151 30.15 -2.95 -20.83
CA PHE A 151 30.12 -1.79 -19.93
C PHE A 151 28.74 -1.56 -19.31
N ILE A 152 27.66 -1.69 -20.10
CA ILE A 152 26.28 -1.54 -19.63
C ILE A 152 25.91 -2.68 -18.67
N LYS A 153 26.19 -3.93 -19.08
CA LYS A 153 25.83 -5.14 -18.33
C LYS A 153 26.55 -5.22 -16.99
N ASP A 154 27.87 -5.01 -16.97
CA ASP A 154 28.70 -5.07 -15.75
C ASP A 154 28.25 -4.04 -14.71
N ARG A 155 27.83 -2.85 -15.18
CA ARG A 155 27.40 -1.74 -14.32
C ARG A 155 25.89 -1.70 -14.07
N LYS A 156 25.14 -2.65 -14.63
CA LYS A 156 23.67 -2.75 -14.54
C LYS A 156 22.99 -1.41 -14.86
N ILE A 157 23.45 -0.75 -15.92
CA ILE A 157 22.89 0.53 -16.39
C ILE A 157 21.59 0.23 -17.14
N LEU A 158 20.51 0.92 -16.78
CA LEU A 158 19.24 0.84 -17.50
C LEU A 158 19.36 1.61 -18.81
N VAL A 159 18.80 1.11 -19.90
CA VAL A 159 18.84 1.79 -21.19
C VAL A 159 17.43 2.12 -21.63
N TRP A 160 17.20 3.36 -22.03
CA TRP A 160 15.95 3.80 -22.64
C TRP A 160 16.25 4.37 -24.01
N GLY A 161 15.40 4.05 -25.00
CA GLY A 161 15.56 4.47 -26.38
C GLY A 161 14.32 5.18 -26.89
N GLY A 162 14.51 6.19 -27.72
CA GLY A 162 13.41 6.92 -28.34
C GLY A 162 13.77 7.51 -29.70
N ASP A 163 12.78 7.60 -30.59
CA ASP A 163 12.87 8.29 -31.87
C ASP A 163 12.36 9.72 -31.72
N ILE A 164 13.09 10.70 -32.25
CA ILE A 164 12.74 12.13 -32.24
C ILE A 164 11.38 12.43 -32.88
N SER A 165 10.88 11.54 -33.74
CA SER A 165 9.53 11.62 -34.31
C SER A 165 8.42 11.50 -33.26
N GLU A 166 8.73 10.97 -32.08
CA GLU A 166 7.82 10.84 -30.95
C GLU A 166 7.89 12.06 -30.03
N SER A 167 6.75 12.45 -29.47
CA SER A 167 6.64 13.64 -28.60
C SER A 167 7.54 13.58 -27.36
N GLU A 168 7.68 12.40 -26.74
CA GLU A 168 8.44 12.23 -25.50
C GLU A 168 9.96 12.38 -25.72
N ALA A 169 10.48 11.79 -26.80
CA ALA A 169 11.89 11.96 -27.19
C ALA A 169 12.17 13.40 -27.62
N PHE A 170 11.27 14.03 -28.38
CA PHE A 170 11.39 15.44 -28.78
C PHE A 170 11.41 16.40 -27.57
N GLN A 171 10.53 16.19 -26.59
CA GLN A 171 10.52 16.96 -25.35
C GLN A 171 11.83 16.77 -24.55
N THR A 172 12.35 15.56 -24.51
CA THR A 172 13.64 15.24 -23.87
C THR A 172 14.79 15.99 -24.56
N CYS A 173 14.78 16.06 -25.90
CA CYS A 173 15.74 16.85 -26.66
C CYS A 173 15.71 18.33 -26.30
N ASN A 174 14.52 18.92 -26.22
CA ASN A 174 14.36 20.32 -25.83
C ASN A 174 14.79 20.56 -24.38
N GLN A 175 14.44 19.67 -23.46
CA GLN A 175 14.79 19.78 -22.04
C GLN A 175 16.31 19.85 -21.82
N PHE A 176 17.08 19.08 -22.59
CA PHE A 176 18.54 19.04 -22.46
C PHE A 176 19.28 19.84 -23.52
N ASN A 177 18.59 20.69 -24.31
CA ASN A 177 19.16 21.48 -25.40
C ASN A 177 20.03 20.62 -26.34
N ILE A 178 19.45 19.53 -26.84
CA ILE A 178 20.12 18.58 -27.75
C ILE A 178 20.01 19.14 -29.16
N THR A 179 21.16 19.45 -29.77
CA THR A 179 21.24 20.07 -31.10
C THR A 179 21.71 19.12 -32.18
N LYS A 180 22.35 18.00 -31.81
CA LYS A 180 22.79 16.95 -32.75
C LYS A 180 22.38 15.57 -32.23
N ILE A 181 21.85 14.77 -33.16
CA ILE A 181 21.54 13.35 -32.98
C ILE A 181 22.53 12.51 -33.82
N PRO A 182 22.85 11.26 -33.45
CA PRO A 182 22.36 10.52 -32.29
C PRO A 182 22.81 11.17 -30.97
N PHE A 183 21.96 11.07 -29.95
CA PHE A 183 22.23 11.55 -28.60
C PHE A 183 22.35 10.38 -27.62
N LEU A 184 23.33 10.47 -26.74
CA LEU A 184 23.51 9.55 -25.62
C LEU A 184 23.70 10.35 -24.32
N GLY A 185 22.75 10.19 -23.41
CA GLY A 185 22.71 10.87 -22.11
C GLY A 185 22.83 9.88 -20.95
N LEU A 186 23.83 10.04 -20.09
CA LEU A 186 23.95 9.27 -18.86
C LEU A 186 23.37 10.06 -17.69
N PHE A 187 22.43 9.46 -16.97
CA PHE A 187 21.73 10.03 -15.83
C PHE A 187 21.99 9.23 -14.57
N CYS A 188 22.10 9.93 -13.44
CA CYS A 188 22.04 9.34 -12.11
C CYS A 188 21.48 10.34 -11.10
N LEU A 189 21.19 9.86 -9.89
CA LEU A 189 20.89 10.75 -8.77
C LEU A 189 22.18 11.44 -8.29
N THR A 190 22.11 12.75 -8.16
CA THR A 190 23.19 13.60 -7.63
C THR A 190 22.65 14.42 -6.47
N VAL A 191 23.56 14.90 -5.63
CA VAL A 191 23.26 15.77 -4.49
C VAL A 191 24.16 16.99 -4.57
N ASN A 192 23.59 18.15 -4.30
CA ASN A 192 24.35 19.38 -4.18
C ASN A 192 24.80 19.52 -2.73
N GLN A 193 26.07 19.82 -2.53
CA GLN A 193 26.64 20.08 -1.22
C GLN A 193 26.85 21.58 -1.08
N ILE A 194 26.13 22.19 -0.14
CA ILE A 194 26.20 23.62 0.14
C ILE A 194 26.98 23.79 1.46
N PRO A 195 28.12 24.49 1.46
CA PRO A 195 28.82 24.80 2.70
C PRO A 195 28.00 25.83 3.50
N THR A 196 27.67 25.48 4.73
CA THR A 196 26.94 26.32 5.70
C THR A 196 27.78 26.47 6.96
N SER A 197 27.51 27.49 7.77
CA SER A 197 28.24 27.76 9.03
C SER A 197 28.19 26.60 10.03
N SER A 198 27.16 25.74 9.95
CA SER A 198 26.98 24.53 10.75
C SER A 198 27.54 23.25 10.10
N GLY A 199 28.24 23.37 8.97
CA GLY A 199 28.81 22.25 8.20
C GLY A 199 28.29 22.15 6.77
N MET A 200 28.62 21.05 6.08
CA MET A 200 28.10 20.78 4.74
C MET A 200 26.65 20.31 4.81
N GLN A 201 25.73 21.10 4.26
CA GLN A 201 24.35 20.66 4.02
C GLN A 201 24.24 19.97 2.67
N GLN A 202 23.64 18.79 2.67
CA GLN A 202 23.40 17.99 1.47
C GLN A 202 21.94 18.18 1.01
N SER A 203 21.74 18.55 -0.25
CA SER A 203 20.41 18.68 -0.84
C SER A 203 19.73 17.33 -0.99
N ALA A 204 18.41 17.35 -1.18
CA ALA A 204 17.68 16.16 -1.63
C ALA A 204 18.29 15.61 -2.94
N PRO A 205 18.29 14.28 -3.14
CA PRO A 205 18.76 13.68 -4.39
C PRO A 205 17.90 14.11 -5.59
N VAL A 206 18.55 14.69 -6.59
CA VAL A 206 17.92 15.12 -7.85
C VAL A 206 18.49 14.31 -9.00
N LEU A 207 17.64 13.88 -9.92
CA LEU A 207 18.07 13.21 -11.14
C LEU A 207 18.74 14.22 -12.07
N SER A 208 19.99 13.97 -12.46
CA SER A 208 20.77 14.91 -13.28
C SER A 208 21.43 14.21 -14.45
N LEU A 209 21.56 14.94 -15.57
CA LEU A 209 22.33 14.53 -16.74
C LEU A 209 23.82 14.71 -16.45
N VAL A 210 24.55 13.61 -16.34
CA VAL A 210 25.95 13.57 -15.91
C VAL A 210 26.92 13.52 -17.09
N ALA A 211 26.54 12.83 -18.16
CA ALA A 211 27.31 12.81 -19.41
C ALA A 211 26.40 13.05 -20.60
N LYS A 212 26.79 14.00 -21.46
CA LYS A 212 26.10 14.36 -22.70
C LYS A 212 26.97 14.08 -23.92
N ILE A 213 26.55 13.18 -24.80
CA ILE A 213 27.19 12.88 -26.08
C ILE A 213 26.18 13.19 -27.18
N GLN A 214 26.62 13.93 -28.19
CA GLN A 214 25.79 14.40 -29.30
C GLN A 214 26.56 14.19 -30.59
N GLY A 215 25.87 13.69 -31.61
CA GLY A 215 26.42 13.33 -32.92
C GLY A 215 27.30 12.08 -32.87
N TYR A 216 27.78 11.65 -34.05
CA TYR A 216 28.67 10.51 -34.14
C TYR A 216 30.00 10.75 -33.39
N LYS A 217 30.39 9.76 -32.57
CA LYS A 217 31.70 9.70 -31.90
C LYS A 217 32.19 8.27 -31.85
N SER A 218 33.50 8.09 -31.96
CA SER A 218 34.12 6.77 -31.87
C SER A 218 33.84 6.09 -30.52
N LEU A 219 33.81 4.76 -30.54
CA LEU A 219 33.58 3.90 -29.37
C LEU A 219 34.43 4.31 -28.16
N ASN A 220 35.74 4.52 -28.37
CA ASN A 220 36.67 4.87 -27.30
C ASN A 220 36.36 6.25 -26.69
N ALA A 221 36.01 7.23 -27.53
CA ALA A 221 35.65 8.56 -27.03
C ALA A 221 34.36 8.51 -26.20
N THR A 222 33.37 7.74 -26.67
CA THR A 222 32.10 7.52 -25.97
C THR A 222 32.32 6.82 -24.63
N LEU A 223 33.01 5.68 -24.62
CA LEU A 223 33.31 4.92 -23.39
C LEU A 223 34.14 5.73 -22.39
N ASN A 224 35.17 6.44 -22.85
CA ASN A 224 36.00 7.26 -21.95
C ASN A 224 35.18 8.37 -21.27
N LYS A 225 34.23 8.98 -22.00
CA LYS A 225 33.36 10.01 -21.42
C LYS A 225 32.36 9.41 -20.42
N LEU A 226 31.77 8.27 -20.73
CA LEU A 226 30.85 7.56 -19.84
C LEU A 226 31.56 7.03 -18.58
N ASP A 227 32.76 6.45 -18.72
CA ASP A 227 33.53 5.90 -17.60
C ASP A 227 34.01 7.00 -16.64
N ARG A 228 34.45 8.16 -17.16
CA ARG A 228 34.79 9.34 -16.33
C ARG A 228 33.59 9.81 -15.51
N ALA A 229 32.43 9.94 -16.15
CA ALA A 229 31.20 10.32 -15.48
C ALA A 229 30.78 9.28 -14.44
N TYR A 230 30.85 7.99 -14.79
CA TYR A 230 30.53 6.91 -13.87
C TYR A 230 31.44 6.94 -12.63
N LYS A 231 32.76 6.96 -12.82
CA LYS A 231 33.73 6.98 -11.71
C LYS A 231 33.52 8.18 -10.77
N LYS A 232 33.21 9.36 -11.32
CA LYS A 232 32.98 10.58 -10.54
C LYS A 232 31.77 10.49 -9.61
N TYR A 233 30.63 9.95 -10.08
CA TYR A 233 29.37 9.96 -9.31
C TYR A 233 28.98 8.60 -8.70
N ASN A 234 29.70 7.52 -9.01
CA ASN A 234 29.41 6.18 -8.48
C ASN A 234 29.47 6.14 -6.94
N HIS A 235 30.40 6.88 -6.32
CA HIS A 235 30.47 6.96 -4.87
C HIS A 235 29.18 7.56 -4.27
N THR A 236 28.71 8.68 -4.83
CA THR A 236 27.46 9.33 -4.40
C THR A 236 26.24 8.43 -4.57
N VAL A 237 26.12 7.74 -5.70
CA VAL A 237 25.02 6.80 -5.96
C VAL A 237 25.03 5.65 -4.94
N ASN A 238 26.20 5.10 -4.62
CA ASN A 238 26.32 4.03 -3.63
C ASN A 238 26.03 4.50 -2.21
N GLN A 239 26.46 5.70 -1.82
CA GLN A 239 26.09 6.31 -0.53
C GLN A 239 24.58 6.48 -0.42
N LEU A 240 23.91 6.96 -1.48
CA LEU A 240 22.46 7.10 -1.49
C LEU A 240 21.74 5.74 -1.34
N LYS A 241 22.24 4.68 -1.97
CA LYS A 241 21.72 3.32 -1.80
C LYS A 241 21.86 2.78 -0.38
N LEU A 242 23.02 3.01 0.24
CA LEU A 242 23.27 2.59 1.61
C LEU A 242 22.33 3.34 2.57
N ASN A 243 22.23 4.67 2.41
CA ASN A 243 21.34 5.49 3.23
C ASN A 243 19.87 5.09 3.07
N SER A 244 19.41 4.84 1.84
CA SER A 244 18.02 4.40 1.61
C SER A 244 17.77 3.03 2.22
N SER A 245 18.69 2.07 2.05
CA SER A 245 18.53 0.71 2.59
C SER A 245 18.50 0.70 4.11
N SER A 246 19.38 1.48 4.75
CA SER A 246 19.41 1.66 6.21
C SER A 246 18.11 2.25 6.76
N LEU A 247 17.56 3.27 6.08
CA LEU A 247 16.28 3.88 6.47
C LEU A 247 15.12 2.88 6.36
N HIS A 248 15.04 2.12 5.27
CA HIS A 248 13.99 1.10 5.11
C HIS A 248 14.13 -0.02 6.16
N GLY A 249 15.36 -0.42 6.49
CA GLY A 249 15.63 -1.37 7.57
C GLY A 249 15.15 -0.86 8.92
N ALA A 250 15.48 0.39 9.26
CA ALA A 250 15.06 1.01 10.52
C ALA A 250 13.52 1.10 10.64
N VAL A 251 12.83 1.52 9.58
CA VAL A 251 11.37 1.59 9.56
C VAL A 251 10.74 0.21 9.77
N ARG A 252 11.27 -0.83 9.10
CA ARG A 252 10.77 -2.21 9.26
C ARG A 252 10.98 -2.71 10.69
N ASN A 253 12.13 -2.42 11.29
CA ASN A 253 12.42 -2.80 12.68
C ASN A 253 11.46 -2.12 13.65
N LEU A 254 11.26 -0.81 13.51
CA LEU A 254 10.31 -0.05 14.34
C LEU A 254 8.88 -0.58 14.21
N GLN A 255 8.44 -0.94 13.00
CA GLN A 255 7.14 -1.56 12.78
C GLN A 255 7.03 -2.94 13.43
N GLY A 256 8.09 -3.76 13.33
CA GLY A 256 8.17 -5.07 13.98
C GLY A 256 8.11 -4.98 15.50
N GLU A 257 8.85 -4.04 16.10
CA GLU A 257 8.83 -3.78 17.54
C GLU A 257 7.46 -3.29 18.03
N ALA A 258 6.82 -2.38 17.30
CA ALA A 258 5.48 -1.91 17.62
C ALA A 258 4.44 -3.04 17.58
N TYR A 259 4.54 -3.94 16.59
CA TYR A 259 3.69 -5.12 16.48
C TYR A 259 3.96 -6.13 17.61
N ALA A 260 5.22 -6.40 17.94
CA ALA A 260 5.57 -7.30 19.04
C ALA A 260 5.04 -6.78 20.39
N ASN A 261 5.15 -5.47 20.63
CA ASN A 261 4.64 -4.83 21.84
C ASN A 261 3.10 -4.87 21.93
N SER A 262 2.39 -4.64 20.83
CA SER A 262 0.93 -4.72 20.81
C SER A 262 0.43 -6.15 21.02
N LEU A 263 1.13 -7.14 20.46
CA LEU A 263 0.84 -8.55 20.68
C LEU A 263 1.04 -8.95 22.15
N ARG A 264 2.17 -8.55 22.75
CA ARG A 264 2.44 -8.78 24.18
C ARG A 264 1.36 -8.16 25.08
N ARG A 265 0.96 -6.91 24.79
CA ARG A 265 -0.09 -6.23 25.56
C ARG A 265 -1.44 -6.94 25.43
N SER A 266 -1.79 -7.40 24.24
CA SER A 266 -3.03 -8.14 24.00
C SER A 266 -3.03 -9.50 24.71
N GLN A 267 -1.90 -10.20 24.71
CA GLN A 267 -1.71 -11.44 25.45
C GLN A 267 -1.84 -11.23 26.96
N HIS A 268 -1.17 -10.20 27.50
CA HIS A 268 -1.23 -9.86 28.92
C HIS A 268 -2.66 -9.52 29.35
N GLN A 269 -3.36 -8.68 28.59
CA GLN A 269 -4.76 -8.34 28.87
C GLN A 269 -5.69 -9.56 28.81
N ARG A 270 -5.42 -10.50 27.90
CA ARG A 270 -6.20 -11.75 27.84
C ARG A 270 -5.95 -12.62 29.06
N GLN A 271 -4.69 -12.75 29.49
CA GLN A 271 -4.33 -13.48 30.70
C GLN A 271 -4.93 -12.84 31.96
N GLU A 272 -4.83 -11.51 32.12
CA GLU A 272 -5.45 -10.78 33.23
C GLU A 272 -6.97 -10.94 33.26
N ARG A 273 -7.63 -10.88 32.09
CA ARG A 273 -9.08 -11.12 32.02
C ARG A 273 -9.43 -12.56 32.41
N GLN A 274 -8.65 -13.54 31.98
CA GLN A 274 -8.86 -14.94 32.35
C GLN A 274 -8.68 -15.15 33.86
N GLN A 275 -7.60 -14.62 34.44
CA GLN A 275 -7.34 -14.70 35.88
C GLN A 275 -8.42 -14.00 36.71
N ASN A 276 -8.86 -12.81 36.30
CA ASN A 276 -9.95 -12.11 36.98
C ASN A 276 -11.27 -12.88 36.90
N GLN A 277 -11.59 -13.47 35.74
CA GLN A 277 -12.78 -14.30 35.59
C GLN A 277 -12.73 -15.56 36.46
N GLU A 278 -11.56 -16.21 36.55
CA GLU A 278 -11.35 -17.37 37.40
C GLU A 278 -11.43 -17.00 38.89
N ALA A 279 -10.84 -15.88 39.30
CA ALA A 279 -10.93 -15.38 40.67
C ALA A 279 -12.38 -15.07 41.08
N LEU A 280 -13.14 -14.38 40.24
CA LEU A 280 -14.56 -14.11 40.45
C LEU A 280 -15.37 -15.40 40.53
N ARG A 281 -15.05 -16.39 39.68
CA ARG A 281 -15.69 -17.72 39.72
C ARG A 281 -15.44 -18.43 41.04
N ILE A 282 -14.19 -18.47 41.50
CA ILE A 282 -13.81 -19.12 42.77
C ILE A 282 -14.50 -18.40 43.95
N GLN A 283 -14.53 -17.07 43.94
CA GLN A 283 -15.24 -16.29 44.96
C GLN A 283 -16.74 -16.62 44.98
N TRP A 284 -17.38 -16.70 43.80
CA TRP A 284 -18.78 -17.08 43.70
C TRP A 284 -19.04 -18.47 44.26
N LEU A 285 -18.19 -19.46 43.95
CA LEU A 285 -18.34 -20.83 44.45
C LEU A 285 -18.24 -20.90 45.97
N LYS A 286 -17.29 -20.17 46.57
CA LYS A 286 -17.13 -20.09 48.03
C LYS A 286 -18.35 -19.44 48.69
N TRP A 287 -18.81 -18.31 48.17
CA TRP A 287 -20.06 -17.67 48.63
C TRP A 287 -21.25 -18.61 48.51
N ARG A 288 -21.44 -19.21 47.33
CA ARG A 288 -22.61 -20.04 47.07
C ARG A 288 -22.64 -21.23 48.01
N LYS A 289 -21.51 -21.92 48.20
CA LYS A 289 -21.41 -23.05 49.13
C LYS A 289 -21.67 -22.65 50.59
N SER A 290 -21.29 -21.43 51.01
CA SER A 290 -21.62 -20.92 52.36
C SER A 290 -23.10 -20.59 52.57
N THR A 291 -23.83 -20.28 51.49
CA THR A 291 -25.27 -19.93 51.53
C THR A 291 -26.19 -21.13 51.24
N LEU A 292 -25.64 -22.31 50.92
CA LEU A 292 -26.45 -23.50 50.65
C LEU A 292 -27.27 -23.89 51.89
N VAL A 293 -28.56 -24.13 51.68
CA VAL A 293 -29.47 -24.56 52.75
C VAL A 293 -29.07 -25.98 53.20
N PRO A 294 -28.86 -26.22 54.51
CA PRO A 294 -28.52 -27.54 55.01
C PRO A 294 -29.64 -28.55 54.78
N GLU A 295 -29.27 -29.83 54.67
CA GLU A 295 -30.21 -30.92 54.39
C GLU A 295 -31.37 -30.94 55.41
N CYS A 296 -32.61 -30.83 54.92
CA CYS A 296 -33.78 -30.81 55.78
C CYS A 296 -34.14 -32.25 56.24
N ASN A 297 -34.23 -32.45 57.56
CA ASN A 297 -34.51 -33.75 58.19
C ASN A 297 -35.97 -33.91 58.66
N GLU A 298 -36.86 -32.97 58.34
CA GLU A 298 -38.26 -33.00 58.76
C GLU A 298 -39.14 -33.83 57.81
N ARG A 299 -39.93 -34.76 58.36
CA ARG A 299 -40.76 -35.69 57.57
C ARG A 299 -41.85 -34.92 56.82
N GLY A 300 -41.85 -35.04 55.48
CA GLY A 300 -42.90 -34.49 54.61
C GLY A 300 -42.55 -33.14 53.94
N GLU A 301 -41.36 -32.59 54.20
CA GLU A 301 -40.94 -31.29 53.65
C GLU A 301 -39.75 -31.35 52.69
N TYR A 302 -39.19 -32.55 52.43
CA TYR A 302 -38.05 -32.74 51.53
C TYR A 302 -38.39 -33.62 50.32
N SER A 303 -37.70 -33.36 49.20
CA SER A 303 -37.59 -34.27 48.08
C SER A 303 -36.29 -35.08 48.17
N ARG A 304 -36.34 -36.38 47.86
CA ARG A 304 -35.14 -37.22 47.75
C ARG A 304 -34.68 -37.27 46.30
N ILE A 305 -33.47 -36.78 46.03
CA ILE A 305 -32.95 -36.70 44.68
C ILE A 305 -31.71 -37.60 44.59
N ALA A 306 -31.76 -38.60 43.72
CA ALA A 306 -30.60 -39.40 43.36
C ALA A 306 -29.94 -38.78 42.12
N ILE A 307 -28.70 -38.35 42.24
CA ILE A 307 -27.93 -37.72 41.16
C ILE A 307 -26.82 -38.66 40.73
N LYS A 308 -26.74 -38.98 39.44
CA LYS A 308 -25.63 -39.69 38.82
C LYS A 308 -24.62 -38.67 38.27
N LEU A 309 -23.41 -38.68 38.83
CA LEU A 309 -22.30 -37.84 38.41
C LEU A 309 -21.65 -38.33 37.10
N PRO A 310 -20.86 -37.47 36.41
CA PRO A 310 -20.04 -37.89 35.28
C PRO A 310 -18.98 -38.95 35.65
N ASP A 311 -18.57 -39.02 36.93
CA ASP A 311 -17.63 -40.01 37.47
C ASP A 311 -18.29 -41.38 37.75
N SER A 312 -19.49 -41.62 37.20
CA SER A 312 -20.32 -42.82 37.40
C SER A 312 -20.83 -43.08 38.83
N SER A 313 -20.42 -42.28 39.81
CA SER A 313 -20.92 -42.32 41.19
C SER A 313 -22.35 -41.80 41.30
N ARG A 314 -23.13 -42.39 42.22
CA ARG A 314 -24.52 -42.00 42.51
C ARG A 314 -24.60 -41.45 43.92
N VAL A 315 -25.12 -40.24 44.05
CA VAL A 315 -25.27 -39.54 45.33
C VAL A 315 -26.74 -39.30 45.58
N GLN A 316 -27.18 -39.49 46.83
CA GLN A 316 -28.53 -39.17 47.27
C GLN A 316 -28.50 -37.89 48.11
N ILE A 317 -29.35 -36.94 47.77
CA ILE A 317 -29.44 -35.63 48.41
C ILE A 317 -30.89 -35.40 48.86
N LYS A 318 -31.07 -34.77 50.01
CA LYS A 318 -32.38 -34.30 50.50
C LYS A 318 -32.47 -32.79 50.37
N VAL A 319 -33.36 -32.30 49.52
CA VAL A 319 -33.57 -30.86 49.30
C VAL A 319 -34.98 -30.46 49.75
N LYS A 320 -35.14 -29.29 50.36
CA LYS A 320 -36.43 -28.80 50.85
C LYS A 320 -37.39 -28.51 49.69
N LYS A 321 -38.69 -28.76 49.88
CA LYS A 321 -39.74 -28.57 48.85
C LYS A 321 -39.87 -27.13 48.34
N THR A 322 -39.52 -26.13 49.16
CA THR A 322 -39.64 -24.69 48.87
C THR A 322 -38.44 -24.11 48.13
N CYS A 323 -37.42 -24.92 47.88
CA CYS A 323 -36.17 -24.49 47.25
C CYS A 323 -36.30 -24.38 45.73
N SER A 324 -35.44 -23.53 45.15
CA SER A 324 -35.38 -23.31 43.70
C SER A 324 -34.66 -24.45 42.98
N LEU A 325 -35.01 -24.70 41.71
CA LEU A 325 -34.32 -25.72 40.89
C LEU A 325 -32.83 -25.39 40.67
N GLU A 326 -32.46 -24.11 40.69
CA GLU A 326 -31.07 -23.64 40.62
C GLU A 326 -30.21 -24.16 41.79
N GLU A 327 -30.79 -24.40 42.97
CA GLU A 327 -30.04 -24.91 44.12
C GLU A 327 -29.47 -26.31 43.89
N ILE A 328 -30.14 -27.14 43.07
CA ILE A 328 -29.63 -28.46 42.69
C ILE A 328 -28.37 -28.31 41.83
N TYR A 329 -28.35 -27.34 40.91
CA TYR A 329 -27.17 -27.01 40.11
C TYR A 329 -26.02 -26.50 40.98
N ALA A 330 -26.32 -25.57 41.90
CA ALA A 330 -25.31 -25.02 42.82
C ALA A 330 -24.69 -26.10 43.72
N LEU A 331 -25.50 -27.02 44.25
CA LEU A 331 -25.05 -28.10 45.11
C LEU A 331 -24.19 -29.12 44.37
N VAL A 332 -24.57 -29.47 43.13
CA VAL A 332 -23.78 -30.35 42.26
C VAL A 332 -22.41 -29.74 41.97
N GLU A 333 -22.32 -28.45 41.65
CA GLU A 333 -21.03 -27.82 41.37
C GLU A 333 -20.14 -27.69 42.61
N CYS A 334 -20.70 -27.19 43.71
CA CYS A 334 -19.94 -26.87 44.93
C CYS A 334 -19.45 -28.11 45.68
N THR A 335 -20.31 -29.13 45.79
CA THR A 335 -20.02 -30.30 46.64
C THR A 335 -19.35 -31.42 45.85
N PHE A 336 -19.72 -31.60 44.58
CA PHE A 336 -19.40 -32.82 43.85
C PHE A 336 -18.42 -32.62 42.69
N LEU A 337 -18.42 -31.46 42.03
CA LEU A 337 -17.53 -31.23 40.87
C LEU A 337 -16.23 -30.50 41.21
N GLN A 338 -16.24 -29.56 42.15
CA GLN A 338 -15.05 -28.74 42.45
C GLN A 338 -14.50 -28.90 43.87
N GLN A 339 -15.17 -29.67 44.75
CA GLN A 339 -14.74 -29.95 46.13
C GLN A 339 -14.15 -28.72 46.83
N VAL A 340 -14.87 -27.59 46.78
CA VAL A 340 -14.33 -26.31 47.25
C VAL A 340 -14.29 -26.30 48.78
N GLU A 341 -13.11 -26.34 49.39
CA GLU A 341 -12.97 -26.18 50.84
C GLU A 341 -13.37 -24.76 51.28
N ILE A 342 -14.18 -24.68 52.35
CA ILE A 342 -14.60 -23.42 52.98
C ILE A 342 -13.90 -23.35 54.32
N ASP A 343 -13.43 -22.16 54.68
CA ASP A 343 -13.08 -21.82 56.05
C ASP A 343 -14.29 -21.17 56.72
N ASP A 344 -14.87 -21.82 57.72
CA ASP A 344 -16.08 -21.37 58.43
C ASP A 344 -15.89 -20.03 59.17
N SER A 345 -14.64 -19.54 59.28
CA SER A 345 -14.30 -18.26 59.90
C SER A 345 -14.42 -17.04 58.97
N VAL A 346 -14.60 -17.24 57.66
CA VAL A 346 -14.63 -16.16 56.66
C VAL A 346 -16.05 -15.95 56.12
N VAL A 347 -16.55 -14.71 56.23
CA VAL A 347 -17.79 -14.30 55.55
C VAL A 347 -17.49 -14.08 54.07
N TYR A 348 -18.02 -14.95 53.22
CA TYR A 348 -17.91 -14.80 51.78
C TYR A 348 -19.04 -13.91 51.27
N GLU A 349 -18.72 -12.93 50.42
CA GLU A 349 -19.71 -12.06 49.76
C GLU A 349 -19.93 -12.49 48.30
N GLN A 350 -21.15 -12.26 47.81
CA GLN A 350 -21.47 -12.49 46.40
C GLN A 350 -20.65 -11.52 45.52
N PRO A 351 -19.90 -12.02 44.50
CA PRO A 351 -19.16 -11.13 43.62
C PRO A 351 -20.11 -10.21 42.83
N ALA A 352 -19.85 -8.91 42.89
CA ALA A 352 -20.66 -7.89 42.22
C ALA A 352 -20.65 -8.08 40.70
N ASN A 353 -21.83 -8.02 40.07
CA ASN A 353 -22.03 -8.14 38.61
C ASN A 353 -21.52 -9.46 37.98
N TYR A 354 -21.32 -10.52 38.77
CA TYR A 354 -20.96 -11.83 38.25
C TYR A 354 -22.18 -12.75 38.15
N ARG A 355 -22.58 -13.09 36.92
CA ARG A 355 -23.57 -14.14 36.65
C ARG A 355 -22.82 -15.44 36.37
N HIS A 356 -22.96 -16.39 37.27
CA HIS A 356 -22.29 -17.68 37.14
C HIS A 356 -22.94 -18.53 36.03
N GLU A 357 -22.11 -19.09 35.16
CA GLU A 357 -22.55 -19.98 34.08
C GLU A 357 -22.10 -21.41 34.37
N TYR A 358 -23.08 -22.27 34.65
CA TYR A 358 -22.85 -23.71 34.84
C TYR A 358 -22.36 -24.35 33.53
N LYS A 359 -21.18 -24.98 33.60
CA LYS A 359 -20.54 -25.73 32.49
C LYS A 359 -21.09 -27.16 32.32
N PHE A 360 -22.21 -27.47 32.95
CA PHE A 360 -22.87 -28.78 32.88
C PHE A 360 -24.39 -28.59 32.86
N ASP A 361 -25.09 -29.62 32.42
CA ASP A 361 -26.55 -29.70 32.38
C ASP A 361 -27.03 -30.91 33.19
N ILE A 362 -28.19 -30.76 33.84
CA ILE A 362 -28.81 -31.83 34.61
C ILE A 362 -30.07 -32.29 33.89
N TYR A 363 -30.13 -33.59 33.60
CA TYR A 363 -31.28 -34.23 32.97
C TYR A 363 -32.00 -35.17 33.94
N SER A 364 -33.31 -35.27 33.84
CA SER A 364 -34.05 -36.40 34.42
C SER A 364 -33.79 -37.68 33.62
N LEU A 365 -33.90 -38.84 34.25
CA LEU A 365 -33.70 -40.13 33.57
C LEU A 365 -34.92 -40.59 32.77
N VAL A 366 -36.14 -40.44 33.31
CA VAL A 366 -37.38 -40.88 32.65
C VAL A 366 -38.56 -39.95 33.03
N PRO A 367 -39.22 -39.29 32.06
CA PRO A 367 -38.74 -39.02 30.70
C PRO A 367 -37.46 -38.17 30.73
N ARG A 368 -36.57 -38.32 29.74
CA ARG A 368 -35.33 -37.54 29.68
C ARG A 368 -35.62 -36.09 29.32
N GLN A 369 -35.52 -35.19 30.30
CA GLN A 369 -35.79 -33.77 30.14
C GLN A 369 -34.73 -32.94 30.88
N MET A 370 -34.28 -31.86 30.25
CA MET A 370 -33.35 -30.92 30.87
C MET A 370 -34.07 -30.13 31.96
N LEU A 371 -33.48 -30.05 33.15
CA LEU A 371 -33.98 -29.20 34.22
C LEU A 371 -33.70 -27.74 33.89
N PRO A 372 -34.71 -26.85 33.89
CA PRO A 372 -34.49 -25.43 33.67
C PRO A 372 -33.59 -24.85 34.77
N ARG A 373 -32.71 -23.93 34.39
CA ARG A 373 -31.72 -23.27 35.26
C ARG A 373 -32.32 -22.03 35.96
N ASP A 374 -33.64 -22.00 36.11
CA ASP A 374 -34.38 -20.81 36.52
C ASP A 374 -34.53 -20.75 38.04
N THR A 375 -34.33 -19.56 38.61
CA THR A 375 -34.51 -19.27 40.03
C THR A 375 -35.99 -19.19 40.44
N THR A 376 -36.90 -19.13 39.47
CA THR A 376 -38.34 -18.90 39.69
C THR A 376 -39.15 -20.19 39.88
N SER A 377 -38.66 -21.32 39.41
CA SER A 377 -39.37 -22.60 39.48
C SER A 377 -39.00 -23.34 40.78
N VAL A 378 -40.01 -23.72 41.55
CA VAL A 378 -39.84 -24.41 42.82
C VAL A 378 -39.80 -25.92 42.61
N ILE A 379 -39.01 -26.64 43.43
CA ILE A 379 -38.88 -28.10 43.38
C ILE A 379 -40.23 -28.82 43.50
N SER A 380 -41.17 -28.29 44.29
CA SER A 380 -42.52 -28.87 44.46
C SER A 380 -43.39 -28.82 43.20
N GLU A 381 -43.14 -27.89 42.30
CA GLU A 381 -43.93 -27.68 41.08
C GLU A 381 -43.49 -28.62 39.95
N ASN A 382 -42.28 -29.18 40.04
CA ASN A 382 -41.72 -30.02 39.00
C ASN A 382 -41.88 -31.52 39.36
N PRO A 383 -42.73 -32.28 38.62
CA PRO A 383 -42.96 -33.70 38.90
C PRO A 383 -41.74 -34.59 38.62
N LEU A 384 -40.70 -34.07 37.95
CA LEU A 384 -39.45 -34.79 37.69
C LEU A 384 -38.53 -34.85 38.92
N VAL A 385 -38.76 -33.96 39.89
CA VAL A 385 -37.88 -33.79 41.06
C VAL A 385 -38.59 -34.15 42.35
N TYR A 386 -39.90 -33.92 42.48
CA TYR A 386 -40.71 -34.24 43.66
C TYR A 386 -41.68 -35.41 43.40
N PRO A 387 -41.90 -36.35 44.35
CA PRO A 387 -41.29 -36.50 45.69
C PRO A 387 -39.94 -37.27 45.69
N ASN A 388 -39.62 -37.98 44.61
CA ASN A 388 -38.32 -38.61 44.40
C ASN A 388 -37.84 -38.32 42.98
N GLY A 389 -36.67 -37.68 42.84
CA GLY A 389 -36.07 -37.36 41.54
C GLY A 389 -34.88 -38.26 41.22
N ASN A 390 -34.72 -38.65 39.96
CA ASN A 390 -33.53 -39.40 39.50
C ASN A 390 -32.89 -38.65 38.33
N LEU A 391 -31.74 -38.04 38.59
CA LEU A 391 -31.09 -37.06 37.74
C LEU A 391 -29.72 -37.54 37.27
N ILE A 392 -29.28 -37.08 36.10
CA ILE A 392 -27.96 -37.34 35.53
C ILE A 392 -27.29 -36.02 35.15
N VAL A 393 -26.01 -35.89 35.48
CA VAL A 393 -25.19 -34.71 35.19
C VAL A 393 -24.35 -34.99 33.96
N GLU A 394 -24.46 -34.15 32.94
CA GLU A 394 -23.65 -34.24 31.72
C GLU A 394 -22.85 -32.94 31.52
N PRO A 395 -21.54 -33.03 31.18
CA PRO A 395 -20.76 -31.84 30.87
C PRO A 395 -21.29 -31.18 29.59
N ARG A 396 -21.33 -29.85 29.58
CA ARG A 396 -21.75 -29.09 28.40
C ARG A 396 -20.61 -29.14 27.38
N SER A 397 -20.89 -29.75 26.22
CA SER A 397 -19.99 -29.84 25.06
C SER A 397 -19.68 -28.48 24.45
#